data_AF-A0A378K9S0-F1
#
_entry.id   AF-A0A378K9S0-F1
#
_cell.length_a   1.000
_cell.length_b   1.000
_cell.length_c   1.000
_cell.angle_alpha   90.00
_cell.angle_beta   90.00
_cell.angle_gamma   90.00
#
_symmetry.space_group_name_H-M   'P 1'
#
loop_
_entity.id
_entity.type
_entity.pdbx_description
1 polymer ?
#
loop_
_entity_poly.entity_id
_entity_poly.type
_entity_poly.pdbx_seq_one_letter_code
_entity_poly.pdbx_strand_id
1 'polypeptide(L)'
;MKDIMSWLAIILATAGAFVCTYYYTFTGPIQSIIWLAWLILILFLGYLTTTGKRVFVFAQEAKVELLKVVWPTRQETIQTTTIVMVMVGLTGFILWGVDSIMMWAIAKLTHLG
;
A
#
# COMPACT_ATOMS: atom_id res chain seq x y z
N MET A 1 -20.05 -7.00 23.38
CA MET A 1 -19.78 -6.05 24.49
C MET A 1 -18.29 -5.98 24.86
N LYS A 2 -17.59 -7.11 25.03
CA LYS A 2 -16.16 -7.13 25.42
C LYS A 2 -15.23 -6.42 24.41
N ASP A 3 -15.52 -6.51 23.11
CA ASP A 3 -14.73 -5.80 22.07
C ASP A 3 -14.97 -4.29 22.09
N ILE A 4 -16.22 -3.85 22.25
CA ILE A 4 -16.55 -2.43 22.43
C ILE A 4 -15.83 -1.85 23.65
N MET A 5 -15.71 -2.62 24.73
CA MET A 5 -14.99 -2.20 25.93
C MET A 5 -13.48 -2.03 25.69
N SER A 6 -12.84 -2.94 24.92
CA SER A 6 -11.41 -2.81 24.61
C SER A 6 -11.12 -1.68 23.61
N TRP A 7 -12.01 -1.45 22.64
CA TRP A 7 -11.91 -0.31 21.74
C TRP A 7 -12.10 1.03 22.47
N LEU A 8 -13.06 1.11 23.40
CA LEU A 8 -13.23 2.28 24.27
C LEU A 8 -12.00 2.51 25.15
N ALA A 9 -11.41 1.45 25.71
CA ALA A 9 -10.18 1.56 26.51
C ALA A 9 -8.99 2.08 25.70
N ILE A 10 -8.84 1.65 24.44
CA ILE A 10 -7.80 2.14 23.53
C ILE A 10 -8.01 3.63 23.21
N ILE A 11 -9.25 4.04 22.89
CA ILE A 11 -9.59 5.44 22.60
C ILE A 11 -9.30 6.32 23.82
N LEU A 12 -9.67 5.86 25.01
CA LEU A 12 -9.48 6.60 26.25
C LEU A 12 -7.99 6.71 26.64
N ALA A 13 -7.21 5.63 26.44
CA ALA A 13 -5.75 5.66 26.62
C ALA A 13 -5.06 6.58 25.60
N THR A 14 -5.56 6.64 24.37
CA THR A 14 -5.11 7.56 23.31
C THR A 14 -5.37 9.02 23.67
N ALA A 15 -6.60 9.33 24.04
CA ALA A 15 -6.98 10.67 24.47
C ALA A 15 -6.18 11.12 25.70
N GLY A 16 -5.99 10.23 26.67
CA GLY A 16 -5.18 10.51 27.86
C GLY A 16 -3.72 10.84 27.54
N ALA A 17 -3.06 10.06 26.68
CA ALA A 17 -1.68 10.32 26.28
C ALA A 17 -1.53 11.63 25.49
N PHE A 18 -2.50 11.94 24.61
CA PHE A 18 -2.52 13.19 23.85
C PHE A 18 -2.72 14.41 24.76
N VAL A 19 -3.66 14.34 25.70
CA VAL A 19 -3.93 15.43 26.68
C VAL A 19 -2.74 15.63 27.62
N CYS A 20 -2.11 14.55 28.12
CA CYS A 20 -0.88 14.65 28.92
C CYS A 20 0.25 15.34 28.17
N THR A 21 0.43 15.02 26.88
CA THR A 21 1.49 15.63 26.07
C THR A 21 1.19 17.09 25.71
N TYR A 22 -0.09 17.46 25.61
CA TYR A 22 -0.52 18.83 25.32
C TYR A 22 -0.41 19.76 26.54
N TYR A 23 -0.83 19.30 27.72
CA TYR A 23 -0.83 20.12 28.94
C TYR A 23 0.56 20.32 29.55
N TYR A 24 1.43 19.31 29.43
CA TYR A 24 2.79 19.38 29.96
C TYR A 24 3.78 19.70 28.84
N THR A 25 4.39 20.89 28.90
CA THR A 25 5.46 21.32 27.99
C THR A 25 6.76 20.55 28.28
N PHE A 26 6.81 19.28 27.90
CA PHE A 26 8.00 18.43 28.03
C PHE A 26 9.05 18.74 26.94
N THR A 27 10.33 18.45 27.23
CA THR A 27 11.41 18.52 26.24
C THR A 27 11.22 17.45 25.15
N GLY A 28 11.64 17.73 23.91
CA GLY A 28 11.44 16.86 22.75
C GLY A 28 11.80 15.38 22.96
N PRO A 29 12.91 15.03 23.64
CA PRO A 29 13.26 13.63 23.90
C PRO A 29 12.33 12.90 24.88
N ILE A 30 11.70 13.59 25.82
CA ILE A 30 10.79 12.98 26.79
C ILE A 30 9.45 12.66 26.13
N GLN A 31 8.99 13.52 25.22
CA GLN A 31 7.75 13.30 24.47
C GLN A 31 7.85 12.06 23.58
N SER A 32 8.99 11.83 22.90
CA SER A 32 9.15 10.65 22.03
C SER A 32 9.11 9.33 22.81
N ILE A 33 9.64 9.30 24.04
CA ILE A 33 9.58 8.13 24.93
C ILE A 33 8.12 7.85 25.34
N ILE A 34 7.34 8.89 25.66
CA ILE A 34 5.92 8.75 26.02
C ILE A 34 5.12 8.17 24.84
N TRP A 35 5.34 8.68 23.63
CA TRP A 35 4.68 8.17 22.43
C TRP A 35 5.07 6.73 22.09
N LEU A 36 6.34 6.36 22.26
CA LEU A 36 6.82 4.98 22.09
C LEU A 36 6.19 4.03 23.11
N ALA A 37 6.18 4.40 24.38
CA ALA A 37 5.57 3.61 25.45
C ALA A 37 4.06 3.42 25.21
N TRP A 38 3.38 4.49 24.81
CA TRP A 38 1.96 4.45 24.44
C TRP A 38 1.69 3.53 23.25
N LEU A 39 2.52 3.59 22.20
CA LEU A 39 2.39 2.75 21.00
C LEU A 39 2.49 1.26 21.39
N ILE A 40 3.48 0.91 22.21
CA ILE A 40 3.66 -0.46 22.73
C ILE A 40 2.42 -0.91 23.52
N LEU A 41 1.89 -0.04 24.37
CA LEU A 41 0.73 -0.33 25.23
C LEU A 41 -0.53 -0.59 24.39
N ILE A 42 -0.76 0.19 23.33
CA ILE A 42 -1.88 -0.02 22.41
C ILE A 42 -1.72 -1.28 21.59
N LEU A 43 -0.53 -1.57 21.06
CA LEU A 43 -0.29 -2.82 20.35
C LEU A 43 -0.59 -4.03 21.24
N PHE A 44 -0.18 -3.97 22.50
CA PHE A 44 -0.45 -5.01 23.48
C PHE A 44 -1.96 -5.19 23.76
N LEU A 45 -2.68 -4.10 24.02
CA LEU A 45 -4.14 -4.13 24.23
C LEU A 45 -4.90 -4.57 22.96
N GLY A 46 -4.41 -4.17 21.79
CA GLY A 46 -4.94 -4.57 20.48
C GLY A 46 -4.83 -6.07 20.26
N TYR A 47 -3.69 -6.69 20.61
CA TYR A 47 -3.49 -8.14 20.51
C TYR A 47 -4.45 -8.95 21.39
N LEU A 48 -4.82 -8.43 22.56
CA LEU A 48 -5.75 -9.09 23.48
C LEU A 48 -7.21 -9.04 23.02
N THR A 49 -7.55 -8.15 22.08
CA THR A 49 -8.91 -7.99 21.53
C THR A 49 -9.26 -9.12 20.55
N THR A 50 -10.54 -9.50 20.44
CA THR A 50 -10.94 -10.60 19.53
C THR A 50 -10.60 -10.31 18.07
N THR A 51 -10.71 -9.04 17.64
CA THR A 51 -10.27 -8.58 16.32
C THR A 51 -8.75 -8.75 16.12
N GLY A 52 -7.94 -8.43 17.13
CA GLY A 52 -6.48 -8.59 17.07
C GLY A 52 -6.06 -10.05 16.94
N LYS A 53 -6.71 -10.96 17.69
CA LYS A 53 -6.47 -12.41 17.55
C LYS A 53 -6.88 -12.94 16.18
N ARG A 54 -8.00 -12.47 15.62
CA ARG A 54 -8.44 -12.86 14.26
C ARG A 54 -7.44 -12.41 13.19
N VAL A 55 -6.91 -11.19 13.28
CA VAL A 55 -5.88 -10.69 12.36
C VAL A 55 -4.60 -11.51 12.47
N PHE A 56 -4.21 -11.92 13.68
CA PHE A 56 -3.04 -12.77 13.88
C PHE A 56 -3.21 -14.16 13.26
N VAL A 57 -4.38 -14.79 13.44
CA VAL A 57 -4.70 -16.07 12.79
C VAL A 57 -4.75 -15.91 11.26
N PHE A 58 -5.39 -14.85 10.75
CA PHE A 58 -5.42 -14.54 9.32
C PHE A 58 -4.01 -14.35 8.75
N ALA A 59 -3.10 -13.69 9.47
CA ALA A 59 -1.72 -13.53 9.02
C ALA A 59 -0.96 -14.88 8.95
N GLN A 60 -1.28 -15.83 9.84
CA GLN A 60 -0.73 -17.18 9.75
C GLN A 60 -1.31 -17.95 8.56
N GLU A 61 -2.62 -17.88 8.34
CA GLU A 61 -3.30 -18.50 7.20
C GLU A 61 -2.79 -17.92 5.87
N ALA A 62 -2.64 -16.60 5.76
CA ALA A 62 -2.08 -15.92 4.61
C ALA A 62 -0.65 -16.38 4.29
N LYS A 63 0.19 -16.62 5.31
CA LYS A 63 1.53 -17.20 5.09
C LYS A 63 1.44 -18.60 4.49
N VAL A 64 0.52 -19.43 4.96
CA VAL A 64 0.32 -20.78 4.41
C VAL A 64 -0.18 -20.73 2.97
N GLU A 65 -1.02 -19.75 2.62
CA GLU A 65 -1.48 -19.54 1.24
C GLU A 65 -0.39 -19.01 0.32
N LEU A 66 0.45 -18.08 0.80
CA LEU A 66 1.60 -17.59 0.05
C LEU A 66 2.57 -18.71 -0.31
N LEU A 67 2.72 -19.72 0.55
CA LEU A 67 3.52 -20.91 0.25
C LEU A 67 2.90 -21.81 -0.81
N LYS A 68 1.59 -21.72 -1.05
CA LYS A 68 0.89 -22.43 -2.14
C LYS A 68 1.00 -21.69 -3.47
N VAL A 69 1.50 -20.45 -3.48
CA VAL A 69 1.74 -19.70 -4.72
C VAL A 69 2.91 -20.37 -5.44
N VAL A 70 2.57 -21.18 -6.44
CA VAL A 70 3.54 -21.68 -7.40
C VAL A 70 3.94 -20.49 -8.26
N TRP A 71 5.14 -19.97 -8.00
CA TRP A 71 5.70 -18.91 -8.83
C TRP A 71 5.92 -19.45 -10.25
N PRO A 72 5.54 -18.68 -11.28
CA PRO A 72 5.68 -19.10 -12.66
C PRO A 72 7.13 -19.41 -12.97
N THR A 73 7.35 -20.39 -13.84
CA THR A 73 8.71 -20.71 -14.27
C THR A 73 9.28 -19.54 -15.09
N ARG A 74 10.62 -19.44 -15.17
CA ARG A 74 11.28 -18.40 -15.98
C ARG A 74 10.78 -18.41 -17.44
N GLN A 75 10.44 -19.59 -17.95
CA GLN A 75 9.97 -19.76 -19.33
C GLN A 75 8.57 -19.19 -19.55
N GLU A 76 7.63 -19.42 -18.64
CA GLU A 76 6.27 -18.86 -18.68
C GLU A 76 6.28 -17.33 -18.54
N THR A 77 7.15 -16.82 -17.67
CA THR A 77 7.33 -15.37 -17.46
C THR A 77 7.84 -14.69 -18.73
N ILE A 78 8.86 -15.28 -19.37
CA ILE A 78 9.43 -14.75 -20.62
C ILE A 78 8.42 -14.84 -21.75
N GLN A 79 7.66 -15.94 -21.86
CA GLN A 79 6.63 -16.09 -22.89
C GLN A 79 5.57 -14.98 -22.77
N THR A 80 5.03 -14.78 -21.56
CA THR A 80 4.01 -13.74 -21.34
C THR A 80 4.56 -12.35 -21.57
N THR A 81 5.77 -12.05 -21.10
CA THR A 81 6.42 -10.73 -21.29
C THR A 81 6.72 -10.47 -22.77
N THR A 82 7.13 -11.48 -23.53
CA THR A 82 7.40 -11.36 -24.97
C THR A 82 6.12 -11.07 -25.74
N ILE A 83 5.01 -11.76 -25.42
CA ILE A 83 3.69 -11.48 -26.01
C ILE A 83 3.29 -10.02 -25.75
N VAL A 84 3.43 -9.54 -24.52
CA VAL A 84 3.12 -8.14 -24.18
C VAL A 84 4.04 -7.16 -24.92
N MET A 85 5.35 -7.43 -25.00
CA MET A 85 6.29 -6.59 -25.76
C MET A 85 5.91 -6.49 -27.23
N VAL A 86 5.52 -7.59 -27.87
CA VAL A 86 5.07 -7.60 -29.27
C VAL A 86 3.78 -6.80 -29.42
N MET A 87 2.82 -6.96 -28.52
CA MET A 87 1.54 -6.25 -28.55
C MET A 87 1.71 -4.72 -28.40
N VAL A 88 2.54 -4.30 -27.44
CA VAL A 88 2.84 -2.87 -27.22
C VAL A 88 3.67 -2.32 -28.38
N GLY A 89 4.65 -3.07 -28.89
CA GLY A 89 5.45 -2.68 -30.05
C GLY A 89 4.61 -2.48 -31.31
N LEU A 90 3.69 -3.40 -31.60
CA LEU A 90 2.76 -3.29 -32.73
C LEU A 90 1.84 -2.07 -32.58
N THR A 91 1.27 -1.89 -31.39
CA THR A 91 0.37 -0.75 -31.13
C THR A 91 1.11 0.58 -31.26
N GLY A 92 2.32 0.67 -30.69
CA GLY A 92 3.17 1.86 -30.82
C GLY A 92 3.57 2.15 -32.27
N PHE A 93 3.86 1.11 -33.05
CA PHE A 93 4.18 1.26 -34.48
C PHE A 93 3.00 1.78 -35.30
N ILE A 94 1.79 1.29 -35.02
CA ILE A 94 0.56 1.76 -35.69
C ILE A 94 0.30 3.23 -35.34
N LEU A 95 0.35 3.59 -34.05
CA LEU A 95 0.16 4.98 -33.62
C LEU A 95 1.19 5.90 -34.26
N TRP A 96 2.46 5.53 -34.21
CA TRP A 96 3.55 6.29 -34.84
C TRP A 96 3.31 6.51 -36.34
N GLY A 97 2.81 5.49 -37.06
CA GLY A 97 2.46 5.61 -38.47
C GLY A 97 1.34 6.62 -38.71
N VAL A 98 0.27 6.57 -37.90
CA VAL A 98 -0.85 7.52 -37.97
C VAL A 98 -0.40 8.94 -37.65
N ASP A 99 0.39 9.13 -36.59
CA ASP A 99 0.93 10.43 -36.20
C ASP A 99 1.83 11.03 -37.28
N SER A 100 2.67 10.20 -37.92
CA SER A 100 3.57 10.62 -39.00
C SER A 100 2.79 11.04 -40.25
N ILE A 101 1.75 10.29 -40.63
CA ILE A 101 0.86 10.63 -41.76
C ILE A 101 0.09 11.91 -41.46
N MET A 102 -0.42 12.06 -40.24
CA MET A 102 -1.15 13.25 -39.82
C MET A 102 -0.25 14.49 -39.86
N MET A 103 0.98 14.40 -39.34
CA MET A 103 1.96 15.50 -39.44
C MET A 103 2.28 15.85 -40.89
N TRP A 104 2.50 14.86 -41.76
CA TRP A 104 2.75 15.09 -43.18
C TRP A 104 1.57 15.80 -43.87
N ALA A 105 0.34 15.36 -43.60
CA ALA A 105 -0.87 15.96 -44.16
C ALA A 105 -1.07 17.41 -43.69
N ILE A 106 -0.88 17.68 -42.39
CA ILE A 106 -0.99 19.02 -41.81
C ILE A 106 0.09 19.95 -42.39
N ALA A 107 1.33 19.48 -42.51
CA ALA A 107 2.42 20.26 -43.08
C ALA A 107 2.12 20.70 -44.52
N LYS A 108 1.59 19.78 -45.34
CA LYS A 108 1.20 20.05 -46.72
C LYS A 108 0.01 21.01 -46.84
N LEU A 109 -0.96 20.93 -45.91
CA LEU A 109 -2.14 21.80 -45.91
C LEU A 109 -1.85 23.22 -45.40
N THR A 110 -0.96 23.36 -44.42
CA THR A 110 -0.71 24.64 -43.73
C THR A 110 0.28 25.54 -44.48
N HIS A 111 0.80 25.09 -45.64
CA HIS A 111 1.73 25.88 -46.47
C HIS A 111 2.91 26.43 -45.64
N LEU A 112 3.46 25.60 -44.74
CA LEU A 112 4.75 25.80 -44.09
C LEU A 112 5.84 24.96 -44.81
N GLY A 113 5.71 24.89 -46.13
CA GLY A 113 6.48 24.09 -47.08
C GLY A 113 5.69 23.87 -48.36
#